data_AF-A0A1L7WDX4-F1
#
_entry.id   AF-A0A1L7WDX4-F1
#
_cell.length_a   1.000
_cell.length_b   1.000
_cell.length_c   1.000
_cell.angle_alpha   90.00
_cell.angle_beta   90.00
_cell.angle_gamma   90.00
#
_symmetry.space_group_name_H-M   'P 1'
#
loop_
_entity.id
_entity.type
_entity.pdbx_description
1 polymer ?
#
loop_
_entity_poly.entity_id
_entity_poly.type
_entity_poly.pdbx_seq_one_letter_code
_entity_poly.pdbx_strand_id
1 'polypeptide(L)'
;MFNIVLLSAHDMQPPANEVARVERLYHKTGGRDIGVIFLLKENPQHGNGTTAFIELQMNLCNFDIPVMPLTTLTNLQSTLSSFQRQLFNSRSAASSASRLNSVVALLPYCSNNPLPEHARNVLSDLVHSIPDLAQAATTREGQAALRQWFSDSMPQVAEDVIAFWEQEFIVD
;
A
#
# COMPACT_ATOMS: atom_id res chain seq x y z
N MET A 1 -0.92 -1.63 14.95
CA MET A 1 -1.89 -1.14 15.97
C MET A 1 -2.39 0.18 15.45
N PHE A 2 -3.71 0.34 15.30
CA PHE A 2 -4.26 1.52 14.65
C PHE A 2 -4.32 2.70 15.64
N ASN A 3 -3.75 3.84 15.26
CA ASN A 3 -3.65 5.05 16.08
C ASN A 3 -4.70 6.06 15.61
N ILE A 4 -5.55 6.52 16.53
CA ILE A 4 -6.53 7.57 16.25
C ILE A 4 -6.06 8.84 16.96
N VAL A 5 -5.89 9.92 16.19
CA VAL A 5 -5.63 11.25 16.73
C VAL A 5 -6.95 12.01 16.80
N LEU A 6 -7.28 12.52 17.97
CA LEU A 6 -8.44 13.38 18.19
C LEU A 6 -7.97 14.83 18.17
N LEU A 7 -8.59 15.65 17.33
CA LEU A 7 -8.28 17.07 17.18
C LEU A 7 -9.54 17.94 17.26
N SER A 8 -9.39 19.19 17.71
CA SER A 8 -10.40 20.24 17.59
C SER A 8 -9.85 21.51 16.94
N ALA A 9 -10.67 22.55 16.82
CA ALA A 9 -10.21 23.83 16.28
C ALA A 9 -9.16 24.49 17.18
N HIS A 10 -9.24 24.27 18.49
CA HIS A 10 -8.25 24.75 19.45
C HIS A 10 -6.84 24.18 19.19
N ASP A 11 -6.75 22.92 18.78
CA ASP A 11 -5.48 22.21 18.51
C ASP A 11 -4.75 22.71 17.26
N MET A 12 -5.44 23.47 16.40
CA MET A 12 -4.88 24.10 15.21
C MET A 12 -4.26 25.47 15.49
N GLN A 13 -4.39 26.00 16.72
CA GLN A 13 -3.86 27.32 17.07
C GLN A 13 -2.43 27.23 17.64
N PRO A 14 -1.56 28.22 17.34
CA PRO A 14 -0.23 28.28 17.94
C PRO A 14 -0.29 28.33 19.48
N PRO A 15 0.63 27.68 20.20
CA PRO A 15 1.87 27.07 19.73
C PRO A 15 1.76 25.59 19.34
N ALA A 16 0.55 25.02 19.34
CA ALA A 16 0.34 23.61 18.99
C ALA A 16 0.66 23.40 17.49
N ASN A 17 1.45 22.37 17.18
CA ASN A 17 1.72 21.95 15.80
C ASN A 17 1.28 20.50 15.61
N GLU A 18 -0.03 20.31 15.71
CA GLU A 18 -0.67 19.01 15.67
C GLU A 18 -0.60 18.37 14.28
N VAL A 19 -0.54 19.20 13.23
CA VAL A 19 -0.26 18.74 11.86
C VAL A 19 1.09 18.03 11.78
N ALA A 20 2.18 18.65 12.27
CA ALA A 20 3.49 18.02 12.28
C ALA A 20 3.52 16.72 13.12
N ARG A 21 2.67 16.63 14.16
CA ARG A 21 2.53 15.39 14.95
C ARG A 21 1.89 14.27 14.12
N VAL A 22 0.82 14.59 13.39
CA VAL A 22 0.13 13.66 12.49
C VAL A 22 1.07 13.19 11.36
N GLU A 23 1.83 14.10 10.75
CA GLU A 23 2.82 13.77 9.71
C GLU A 23 3.90 12.81 10.22
N ARG A 24 4.47 13.08 11.40
CA ARG A 24 5.47 12.18 12.02
C ARG A 24 4.91 10.80 12.28
N LEU A 25 3.67 10.71 12.75
CA LEU A 25 2.98 9.42 12.96
C LEU A 25 2.71 8.69 11.65
N TYR A 26 2.34 9.41 10.60
CA TYR A 26 2.18 8.85 9.26
C TYR A 26 3.47 8.20 8.77
N HIS A 27 4.59 8.93 8.81
CA HIS A 27 5.88 8.42 8.36
C HIS A 27 6.38 7.24 9.20
N LYS A 28 6.06 7.20 10.51
CA LYS A 28 6.40 6.07 11.38
C LYS A 28 5.72 4.75 10.97
N THR A 29 4.51 4.83 10.41
CA THR A 29 3.69 3.64 10.08
C THR A 29 3.50 3.42 8.58
N GLY A 30 4.08 4.28 7.74
CA GLY A 30 3.82 4.31 6.30
C GLY A 30 2.34 4.54 5.98
N GLY A 31 1.63 5.30 6.82
CA GLY A 31 0.22 5.66 6.63
C GLY A 31 -0.82 4.57 6.93
N ARG A 32 -0.41 3.31 7.14
CA ARG A 32 -1.36 2.17 7.21
C ARG A 32 -2.18 2.09 8.49
N ASP A 33 -1.70 2.70 9.57
CA ASP A 33 -2.20 2.48 10.93
C ASP A 33 -2.49 3.83 11.66
N ILE A 34 -2.88 4.86 10.91
CA ILE A 34 -3.26 6.17 11.46
C ILE A 34 -4.61 6.65 10.90
N GLY A 35 -5.41 7.30 11.74
CA GLY A 35 -6.56 8.10 11.33
C GLY A 35 -6.74 9.30 12.24
N VAL A 36 -7.47 10.29 11.75
CA VAL A 36 -7.77 11.53 12.48
C VAL A 36 -9.28 11.67 12.65
N ILE A 37 -9.72 12.02 13.84
CA ILE A 37 -11.09 12.42 14.14
C ILE A 37 -11.08 13.89 14.57
N PHE A 38 -11.84 14.72 13.89
CA PHE A 38 -11.83 16.17 14.10
C PHE A 38 -13.19 16.68 14.62
N LEU A 39 -13.21 17.35 15.77
CA LEU A 39 -14.42 17.91 16.36
C LEU A 39 -14.86 19.21 15.66
N LEU A 40 -16.03 19.19 15.02
CA LEU A 40 -16.58 20.33 14.28
C LEU A 40 -17.31 21.35 15.16
N LYS A 41 -18.12 20.89 16.12
CA LYS A 41 -18.80 21.79 17.06
C LYS A 41 -18.06 21.78 18.39
N GLU A 42 -17.12 22.70 18.50
CA GLU A 42 -16.58 23.12 19.79
C GLU A 42 -17.46 24.22 20.38
N ASN A 43 -17.36 24.47 21.68
CA ASN A 43 -18.10 25.51 22.40
C ASN A 43 -18.07 26.84 21.60
N PRO A 44 -19.14 27.65 21.50
CA PRO A 44 -19.27 28.73 20.51
C PRO A 44 -18.26 29.88 20.65
N GLN A 45 -17.39 29.83 21.67
CA GLN A 45 -16.31 30.78 21.89
C GLN A 45 -15.02 30.46 21.11
N HIS A 46 -14.88 29.27 20.49
CA HIS A 46 -13.59 28.75 20.00
C HIS A 46 -13.52 28.58 18.47
N GLY A 47 -14.00 29.59 17.73
CA GLY A 47 -13.83 29.65 16.27
C GLY A 47 -14.74 28.70 15.47
N ASN A 48 -14.65 28.77 14.15
CA ASN A 48 -15.44 27.94 13.25
C ASN A 48 -14.73 26.60 13.00
N GLY A 49 -15.14 25.54 13.71
CA GLY A 49 -14.54 24.21 13.57
C GLY A 49 -14.66 23.61 12.17
N THR A 50 -15.62 24.05 11.35
CA THR A 50 -15.67 23.66 9.93
C THR A 50 -14.51 24.27 9.13
N THR A 51 -14.13 25.51 9.42
CA THR A 51 -13.00 26.17 8.75
C THR A 51 -11.68 25.50 9.12
N ALA A 52 -11.45 25.24 10.42
CA ALA A 52 -10.27 24.53 10.90
C ALA A 52 -10.18 23.10 10.35
N PHE A 53 -11.31 22.42 10.18
CA PHE A 53 -11.37 21.11 9.55
C PHE A 53 -10.91 21.14 8.08
N ILE A 54 -11.40 22.11 7.31
CA ILE A 54 -11.00 22.26 5.90
C ILE A 54 -9.51 22.58 5.80
N GLU A 55 -8.99 23.46 6.65
CA GLU A 55 -7.58 23.77 6.73
C GLU A 55 -6.73 22.53 7.03
N LEU A 56 -7.14 21.71 8.00
CA LEU A 56 -6.50 20.43 8.30
C LEU A 56 -6.49 19.50 7.08
N GLN A 57 -7.60 19.38 6.35
CA GLN A 57 -7.66 18.54 5.15
C GLN A 57 -6.75 19.06 4.04
N MET A 58 -6.62 20.38 3.87
CA MET A 58 -5.68 20.96 2.92
C MET A 58 -4.23 20.69 3.31
N ASN A 59 -3.89 20.81 4.60
CA ASN A 59 -2.55 20.52 5.10
C ASN A 59 -2.18 19.04 4.95
N LEU A 60 -3.17 18.14 5.08
CA LEU A 60 -2.96 16.69 4.98
C LEU A 60 -3.23 16.10 3.58
N CYS A 61 -3.46 16.93 2.56
CA CYS A 61 -3.94 16.46 1.25
C CYS A 61 -2.98 15.51 0.52
N ASN A 62 -1.68 15.60 0.81
CA ASN A 62 -0.64 14.74 0.23
C ASN A 62 -0.43 13.44 1.01
N PHE A 63 -1.19 13.23 2.09
CA PHE A 63 -1.08 12.05 2.94
C PHE A 63 -2.36 11.21 2.82
N ASP A 64 -2.19 9.91 2.63
CA ASP A 64 -3.30 8.96 2.64
C ASP A 64 -3.77 8.68 4.09
N ILE A 65 -4.25 9.72 4.77
CA ILE A 65 -4.74 9.66 6.14
C ILE A 65 -6.25 9.88 6.14
N PRO A 66 -7.06 8.93 6.65
CA PRO A 66 -8.49 9.16 6.81
C PRO A 66 -8.74 10.21 7.89
N VAL A 67 -9.33 11.33 7.49
CA VAL A 67 -9.77 12.41 8.39
C VAL A 67 -11.30 12.39 8.47
N MET A 68 -11.84 12.06 9.63
CA MET A 68 -13.29 11.94 9.86
C MET A 68 -13.82 13.11 10.69
N PRO A 69 -14.88 13.79 10.24
CA PRO A 69 -15.52 14.82 11.05
C PRO A 69 -16.35 14.18 12.18
N LEU A 70 -16.24 14.76 13.37
CA LEU A 70 -17.07 14.47 14.52
C LEU A 70 -17.94 15.70 14.82
N THR A 71 -19.25 15.56 14.65
CA THR A 71 -20.18 16.69 14.82
C THR A 71 -20.22 17.19 16.25
N THR A 72 -20.24 16.31 17.24
CA THR A 72 -20.27 16.63 18.68
C THR A 72 -19.61 15.51 19.48
N LEU A 73 -19.13 15.82 20.69
CA LEU A 73 -18.49 14.84 21.59
C LEU A 73 -19.43 13.67 21.99
N THR A 74 -20.74 13.92 22.05
CA THR A 74 -21.74 12.88 22.32
C THR A 74 -21.71 11.73 21.32
N ASN A 75 -21.25 12.00 20.10
CA ASN A 75 -21.20 11.03 19.01
C ASN A 75 -19.86 10.29 18.94
N LEU A 76 -18.89 10.60 19.82
CA LEU A 76 -17.55 10.02 19.77
C LEU A 76 -17.60 8.51 19.94
N GLN A 77 -18.29 8.02 20.98
CA GLN A 77 -18.38 6.60 21.26
C GLN A 77 -19.04 5.84 20.11
N SER A 78 -20.17 6.32 19.60
CA SER A 78 -20.85 5.68 18.47
C SER A 78 -20.01 5.67 17.20
N THR A 79 -19.21 6.73 16.97
CA THR A 79 -18.30 6.84 15.83
C THR A 79 -17.15 5.85 15.96
N LEU A 80 -16.50 5.79 17.12
CA LEU A 80 -15.41 4.84 17.40
C LEU A 80 -15.89 3.38 17.31
N SER A 81 -17.05 3.05 17.89
CA SER A 81 -17.60 1.69 17.81
C SER A 81 -17.97 1.28 16.38
N SER A 82 -18.45 2.21 15.57
CA SER A 82 -18.75 1.94 14.15
C SER A 82 -17.47 1.77 13.35
N PHE A 83 -16.46 2.62 13.59
CA PHE A 83 -15.15 2.50 12.98
C PHE A 83 -14.45 1.18 13.34
N GLN A 84 -14.45 0.78 14.61
CA GLN A 84 -13.88 -0.50 15.05
C GLN A 84 -14.56 -1.69 14.37
N ARG A 85 -15.89 -1.68 14.25
CA ARG A 85 -16.64 -2.72 13.53
C ARG A 85 -16.27 -2.76 12.06
N GLN A 86 -16.16 -1.61 11.41
CA GLN A 86 -15.73 -1.53 10.01
C GLN A 86 -14.30 -2.00 9.80
N LEU A 87 -13.36 -1.65 10.70
CA LEU A 87 -11.99 -2.16 10.65
C LEU A 87 -11.94 -3.67 10.79
N PHE A 88 -12.70 -4.24 11.72
CA PHE A 88 -12.77 -5.68 11.91
C PHE A 88 -13.33 -6.38 10.66
N ASN A 89 -14.45 -5.89 10.14
CA ASN A 89 -15.08 -6.44 8.93
C ASN A 89 -14.19 -6.30 7.69
N SER A 90 -13.49 -5.17 7.54
CA SER A 90 -12.59 -4.91 6.41
C SER A 90 -11.35 -5.80 6.48
N ARG A 91 -10.83 -6.09 7.67
CA ARG A 91 -9.73 -7.05 7.84
C ARG A 91 -10.17 -8.47 7.50
N SER A 92 -11.39 -8.87 7.88
CA SER A 92 -11.96 -10.16 7.48
C SER A 92 -12.16 -10.24 5.96
N ALA A 93 -12.67 -9.19 5.32
CA ALA A 93 -12.83 -9.14 3.87
C ALA A 93 -11.50 -9.07 3.10
N ALA A 94 -10.50 -8.35 3.62
CA ALA A 94 -9.16 -8.30 3.03
C ALA A 94 -8.39 -9.62 3.20
N SER A 95 -8.74 -10.45 4.19
CA SER A 95 -8.20 -11.80 4.32
C SER A 95 -8.76 -12.78 3.29
N SER A 96 -9.94 -12.48 2.71
CA SER A 96 -10.55 -13.27 1.63
C SER A 96 -10.26 -12.72 0.22
N ALA A 97 -9.78 -11.48 0.11
CA ALA A 97 -9.07 -11.08 -1.09
C ALA A 97 -7.79 -11.92 -1.12
N SER A 98 -7.77 -12.94 -1.99
CA SER A 98 -6.57 -13.70 -2.33
C SER A 98 -5.39 -12.75 -2.28
N ARG A 99 -4.47 -12.93 -1.34
CA ARG A 99 -3.20 -12.20 -1.35
C ARG A 99 -2.66 -12.52 -2.73
N LEU A 100 -2.76 -11.58 -3.67
CA LEU A 100 -2.18 -11.70 -4.99
C LEU A 100 -0.78 -12.23 -4.73
N ASN A 101 -0.51 -13.46 -5.16
CA ASN A 101 0.78 -14.07 -4.91
C ASN A 101 1.80 -13.07 -5.47
N SER A 102 2.59 -12.46 -4.58
CA SER A 102 3.43 -11.32 -4.94
C SER A 102 4.34 -11.66 -6.12
N VAL A 103 4.69 -12.95 -6.24
CA VAL A 103 5.39 -13.51 -7.39
C VAL A 103 4.57 -13.34 -8.68
N VAL A 104 3.33 -13.81 -8.73
CA VAL A 104 2.42 -13.71 -9.89
C VAL A 104 2.12 -12.26 -10.30
N ALA A 105 2.08 -11.36 -9.33
CA ALA A 105 1.90 -9.93 -9.58
C ALA A 105 3.14 -9.28 -10.22
N LEU A 106 4.34 -9.79 -9.90
CA LEU A 106 5.62 -9.24 -10.37
C LEU A 106 6.14 -9.90 -11.65
N LEU A 107 5.74 -11.15 -11.94
CA LEU A 107 6.12 -11.88 -13.15
C LEU A 107 6.02 -11.07 -14.46
N PRO A 108 4.95 -10.26 -14.73
CA PRO A 108 4.88 -9.47 -15.96
C PRO A 108 6.08 -8.57 -16.23
N TYR A 109 6.82 -8.19 -15.19
CA TYR A 109 7.92 -7.22 -15.22
C TYR A 109 9.30 -7.87 -15.13
N CYS A 110 9.38 -9.21 -15.11
CA CYS A 110 10.64 -9.96 -14.99
C CYS A 110 11.24 -10.34 -16.36
N SER A 111 10.98 -9.53 -17.39
CA SER A 111 11.44 -9.69 -18.76
C SER A 111 11.49 -8.34 -19.46
N ASN A 112 12.29 -8.22 -20.51
CA ASN A 112 12.45 -6.97 -21.26
C ASN A 112 11.16 -6.50 -21.94
N ASN A 113 10.28 -7.43 -22.28
CA ASN A 113 8.93 -7.16 -22.77
C ASN A 113 7.91 -7.73 -21.79
N PRO A 114 6.72 -7.12 -21.60
CA PRO A 114 5.70 -7.67 -20.71
C PRO A 114 5.35 -9.12 -21.04
N LEU A 115 5.44 -10.01 -20.05
CA LEU A 115 5.18 -11.43 -20.28
C LEU A 115 3.73 -11.68 -20.75
N PRO A 116 3.53 -12.48 -21.82
CA PRO A 116 2.21 -12.98 -22.19
C PRO A 116 1.57 -13.78 -21.05
N GLU A 117 0.24 -13.75 -20.96
CA GLU A 117 -0.52 -14.44 -19.91
C GLU A 117 -0.15 -15.94 -19.80
N HIS A 118 0.00 -16.62 -20.94
CA HIS A 118 0.38 -18.03 -20.95
C HIS A 118 1.76 -18.25 -20.33
N ALA A 119 2.74 -17.38 -20.62
CA ALA A 119 4.08 -17.48 -20.04
C ALA A 119 4.06 -17.24 -18.53
N ARG A 120 3.24 -16.29 -18.07
CA ARG A 120 3.07 -16.01 -16.64
C ARG A 120 2.51 -17.21 -15.89
N ASN A 121 1.53 -17.90 -16.47
CA ASN A 121 0.92 -19.08 -15.84
C ASN A 121 1.95 -20.22 -15.72
N VAL A 122 2.72 -20.48 -16.79
CA VAL A 122 3.80 -21.48 -16.78
C VAL A 122 4.87 -21.13 -15.73
N LEU A 123 5.33 -19.88 -15.68
CA LEU A 123 6.31 -19.46 -14.67
C LEU A 123 5.73 -19.51 -13.25
N SER A 124 4.45 -19.21 -13.05
CA SER A 124 3.85 -19.26 -11.71
C SER A 124 3.75 -20.69 -11.15
N ASP A 125 3.68 -21.69 -12.03
CA ASP A 125 3.65 -23.10 -11.63
C ASP A 125 5.06 -23.64 -11.32
N LEU A 126 6.08 -23.12 -12.01
CA LEU A 126 7.46 -23.62 -11.94
C LEU A 126 8.34 -22.84 -10.97
N VAL A 127 8.01 -21.58 -10.72
CA VAL A 127 8.80 -20.66 -9.92
C VAL A 127 7.96 -20.19 -8.73
N HIS A 128 8.40 -20.55 -7.53
CA HIS A 128 7.69 -20.24 -6.30
C HIS A 128 8.15 -18.92 -5.66
N SER A 129 9.23 -18.32 -6.15
CA SER A 129 9.74 -17.02 -5.70
C SER A 129 10.53 -16.27 -6.81
N ILE A 130 10.59 -14.94 -6.74
CA ILE A 130 11.38 -14.13 -7.69
C ILE A 130 12.89 -14.49 -7.67
N PRO A 131 13.52 -14.76 -6.50
CA PRO A 131 14.89 -15.28 -6.46
C PRO A 131 15.08 -16.59 -7.23
N ASP A 132 14.11 -17.51 -7.19
CA ASP A 132 14.20 -18.76 -7.96
C ASP A 132 14.19 -18.49 -9.47
N LEU A 133 13.42 -17.49 -9.92
CA LEU A 133 13.39 -17.07 -11.33
C LEU A 133 14.73 -16.44 -11.74
N ALA A 134 15.27 -15.57 -10.91
CA ALA A 134 16.58 -14.94 -11.15
C ALA A 134 17.69 -16.00 -11.20
N GLN A 135 17.67 -16.98 -10.30
CA GLN A 135 18.61 -18.11 -10.32
C GLN A 135 18.44 -18.97 -11.57
N ALA A 136 17.20 -19.22 -12.00
CA ALA A 136 16.93 -19.94 -13.24
C ALA A 136 17.46 -19.17 -14.46
N ALA A 137 17.29 -17.84 -14.49
CA ALA A 137 17.73 -17.01 -15.60
C ALA A 137 19.27 -16.81 -15.66
N THR A 138 19.98 -16.94 -14.54
CA THR A 138 21.43 -16.66 -14.43
C THR A 138 22.31 -17.91 -14.40
N THR A 139 21.74 -19.11 -14.16
CA THR A 139 22.50 -20.37 -14.16
C THR A 139 22.37 -21.10 -15.49
N ARG A 140 23.44 -21.79 -15.93
CA ARG A 140 23.45 -22.51 -17.21
C ARG A 140 22.37 -23.60 -17.25
N GLU A 141 22.19 -24.31 -16.15
CA GLU A 141 21.17 -25.34 -15.98
C GLU A 141 19.76 -24.75 -15.99
N GLY A 142 19.56 -23.61 -15.30
CA GLY A 142 18.28 -22.91 -15.25
C GLY A 142 17.88 -22.32 -16.61
N GLN A 143 18.83 -21.75 -17.36
CA GLN A 143 18.57 -21.22 -18.70
C GLN A 143 18.19 -22.33 -19.67
N ALA A 144 18.81 -23.51 -19.55
CA ALA A 144 18.43 -24.67 -20.35
C ALA A 144 16.99 -25.12 -20.01
N ALA A 145 16.61 -25.10 -18.73
CA ALA A 145 15.25 -25.41 -18.29
C ALA A 145 14.23 -24.38 -18.82
N LEU A 146 14.52 -23.08 -18.72
CA LEU A 146 13.67 -22.01 -19.27
C LEU A 146 13.44 -22.18 -20.78
N ARG A 147 14.51 -22.45 -21.54
CA ARG A 147 14.41 -22.72 -22.98
C ARG A 147 13.59 -23.98 -23.28
N GLN A 148 13.68 -25.00 -22.43
CA GLN A 148 12.88 -26.22 -22.56
C GLN A 148 11.40 -25.98 -22.23
N TRP A 149 11.08 -25.14 -21.23
CA TRP A 149 9.69 -24.84 -20.86
C TRP A 149 8.94 -24.04 -21.93
N PHE A 150 9.67 -23.23 -22.71
CA PHE A 150 9.09 -22.38 -23.75
C PHE A 150 9.39 -22.83 -25.19
N SER A 151 10.07 -23.97 -25.38
CA SER A 151 10.59 -24.41 -26.70
C SER A 151 9.50 -24.50 -27.77
N ASP A 152 8.31 -24.93 -27.38
CA ASP A 152 7.26 -25.32 -28.34
C ASP A 152 6.28 -24.19 -28.64
N SER A 153 6.16 -23.22 -27.73
CA SER A 153 5.09 -22.21 -27.78
C SER A 153 5.61 -20.77 -27.92
N MET A 154 6.72 -20.41 -27.25
CA MET A 154 7.18 -19.01 -27.16
C MET A 154 8.70 -18.91 -26.94
N PRO A 155 9.54 -19.35 -27.89
CA PRO A 155 10.99 -19.42 -27.70
C PRO A 155 11.64 -18.06 -27.39
N GLN A 156 11.05 -16.96 -27.88
CA GLN A 156 11.53 -15.59 -27.61
C GLN A 156 11.35 -15.16 -26.16
N VAL A 157 10.34 -15.70 -25.45
CA VAL A 157 10.06 -15.34 -24.05
C VAL A 157 11.18 -15.82 -23.13
N ALA A 158 11.75 -17.00 -23.40
CA ALA A 158 12.89 -17.50 -22.62
C ALA A 158 14.09 -16.55 -22.73
N GLU A 159 14.42 -16.09 -23.95
CA GLU A 159 15.54 -15.18 -24.15
C GLU A 159 15.28 -13.79 -23.55
N ASP A 160 14.05 -13.28 -23.62
CA ASP A 160 13.68 -11.98 -23.03
C ASP A 160 13.76 -11.98 -21.49
N VAL A 161 13.43 -13.11 -20.86
CA VAL A 161 13.60 -13.30 -19.40
C VAL A 161 15.08 -13.40 -19.06
N ILE A 162 15.84 -14.24 -19.78
CA ILE A 162 17.28 -14.41 -19.54
C ILE A 162 18.02 -13.09 -19.69
N ALA A 163 17.81 -12.37 -20.79
CA ALA A 163 18.46 -11.11 -21.06
C ALA A 163 18.13 -10.02 -20.02
N PHE A 164 16.89 -10.00 -19.51
CA PHE A 164 16.49 -9.08 -18.45
C PHE A 164 17.34 -9.28 -17.18
N TRP A 165 17.45 -10.53 -16.72
CA TRP A 165 18.19 -10.84 -15.49
C TRP A 165 19.71 -10.84 -15.68
N GLU A 166 20.23 -11.08 -16.88
CA GLU A 166 21.67 -10.96 -17.17
C GLU A 166 22.14 -9.49 -17.21
N GLN A 167 21.30 -8.56 -17.67
CA GLN A 167 21.62 -7.13 -17.74
C GLN A 167 21.63 -6.44 -16.37
N GLU A 168 20.86 -6.94 -15.40
CA GLU A 168 20.75 -6.36 -14.05
C GLU A 168 21.99 -6.61 -13.17
N PHE A 169 22.95 -7.45 -13.61
CA PHE A 169 24.18 -7.80 -12.89
C PHE A 169 25.43 -7.00 -13.29
N ILE A 170 25.30 -5.89 -14.03
CA ILE A 170 26.43 -4.98 -14.24
C ILE A 170 26.62 -4.13 -12.97
N VAL A 171 27.31 -4.71 -12.00
CA VAL A 171 27.92 -3.98 -10.89
C VAL A 171 29.31 -3.55 -11.37
N ASP A 172 29.50 -2.26 -11.64
CA ASP A 172 30.84 -1.64 -11.61
C ASP A 172 31.29 -1.48 -10.15
#